data_AF-A0A951RGL1-F1
#
_entry.id   AF-A0A951RGL1-F1
#
_cell.length_a   1.000
_cell.length_b   1.000
_cell.length_c   1.000
_cell.angle_alpha   90.00
_cell.angle_beta   90.00
_cell.angle_gamma   90.00
#
_symmetry.space_group_name_H-M   'P 1'
#
loop_
_entity.id
_entity.type
_entity.pdbx_description
1 polymer ?
#
loop_
_entity_poly.entity_id
_entity_poly.type
_entity_poly.pdbx_seq_one_letter_code
_entity_poly.pdbx_strand_id
1 'polypeptide(L)'
;LRFIGVQVDEVKDGYKIYTTNIPQRISELLSDKNEILISFLSPTPQHYKYIGRNHPFTEHLSQFIINSALNGLANSAARAAVLRSENIERKTVLFQFRVRNVIAEQRSNKDIVAEEMWLWGYEGGMSDNRFIGKEDAFKLLMTAKATQNLELPEQQYWLEQEMEWVKDEKVFREITDPVAFERCEHLVESHTRFRKLVNGSRYKVVEPVLPMDVLGIYILLPEI
;
A
#
# COMPACT_ATOMS: atom_id res chain seq x y z
N LEU A 1 -1.75 6.42 -13.10
CA LEU A 1 -2.35 6.32 -14.45
C LEU A 1 -1.46 5.59 -15.45
N ARG A 2 -0.13 5.54 -15.29
CA ARG A 2 0.77 4.80 -16.21
C ARG A 2 0.36 3.33 -16.44
N PHE A 3 -0.22 2.67 -15.43
CA PHE A 3 -0.72 1.29 -15.53
C PHE A 3 -1.87 1.10 -16.54
N ILE A 4 -2.58 2.16 -16.93
CA ILE A 4 -3.58 2.15 -18.02
C ILE A 4 -3.04 2.80 -19.31
N GLY A 5 -1.72 2.87 -19.46
CA GLY A 5 -1.07 3.40 -20.67
C GLY A 5 -1.13 4.92 -20.82
N VAL A 6 -1.46 5.64 -19.74
CA VAL A 6 -1.53 7.11 -19.74
C VAL A 6 -0.16 7.71 -19.47
N GLN A 7 0.27 8.61 -20.36
CA GLN A 7 1.49 9.38 -20.14
C GLN A 7 1.28 10.41 -19.02
N VAL A 8 2.23 10.45 -18.10
CA VAL A 8 2.25 11.37 -16.96
C VAL A 8 3.67 11.87 -16.73
N ASP A 9 3.83 13.18 -16.83
CA ASP A 9 5.10 13.87 -16.59
C ASP A 9 5.06 14.57 -15.23
N GLU A 10 6.11 14.41 -14.44
CA GLU A 10 6.27 15.14 -13.18
C GLU A 10 6.75 16.57 -13.47
N VAL A 11 6.10 17.55 -12.85
CA VAL A 11 6.42 18.97 -12.99
C VAL A 11 6.49 19.60 -11.60
N LYS A 12 7.12 20.77 -11.49
CA LYS A 12 7.48 21.40 -10.21
C LYS A 12 6.42 21.27 -9.09
N ASP A 13 5.18 21.68 -9.36
CA ASP A 13 4.11 21.74 -8.35
C ASP A 13 3.01 20.67 -8.56
N GLY A 14 3.28 19.60 -9.33
CA GLY A 14 2.34 18.52 -9.57
C GLY A 14 2.66 17.64 -10.78
N TYR A 15 1.65 17.33 -11.59
CA TYR A 15 1.79 16.43 -12.73
C TYR A 15 1.08 16.98 -13.97
N LYS A 16 1.70 16.76 -15.13
CA LYS A 16 1.06 16.94 -16.44
C LYS A 16 0.53 15.59 -16.92
N ILE A 17 -0.78 15.52 -17.17
CA ILE A 17 -1.46 14.31 -17.63
C ILE A 17 -1.96 14.52 -19.05
N TYR A 18 -1.68 13.55 -19.93
CA TYR A 18 -2.26 13.49 -21.28
C TYR A 18 -3.51 12.61 -21.24
N THR A 19 -4.67 13.16 -21.57
CA THR A 19 -5.96 12.51 -21.33
C THR A 19 -6.37 11.51 -22.42
N THR A 20 -5.61 11.42 -23.52
CA THR A 20 -5.93 10.60 -24.71
C THR A 20 -6.20 9.13 -24.41
N ASN A 21 -5.45 8.53 -23.49
CA ASN A 21 -5.58 7.10 -23.14
C ASN A 21 -6.44 6.87 -21.88
N ILE A 22 -7.07 7.92 -21.36
CA ILE A 22 -8.00 7.78 -20.23
C ILE A 22 -9.39 7.44 -20.81
N PRO A 23 -10.10 6.42 -20.29
CA PRO A 23 -11.47 6.15 -20.69
C PRO A 23 -12.34 7.40 -20.62
N GLN A 24 -13.11 7.69 -21.67
CA GLN A 24 -13.83 8.96 -21.85
C GLN A 24 -14.64 9.38 -20.61
N ARG A 25 -15.39 8.45 -20.01
CA ARG A 25 -16.20 8.71 -18.81
C ARG A 25 -15.38 9.22 -17.62
N ILE A 26 -14.10 8.88 -17.55
CA ILE A 26 -13.18 9.29 -16.50
C ILE A 26 -12.49 10.61 -16.88
N SER A 27 -12.11 10.79 -18.16
CA SER A 27 -11.44 12.00 -18.62
C SER A 27 -12.36 13.24 -18.54
N GLU A 28 -13.65 13.10 -18.82
CA GLU A 28 -14.65 14.18 -18.70
C GLU A 28 -14.74 14.75 -17.27
N LEU A 29 -14.43 13.96 -16.24
CA LEU A 29 -14.37 14.44 -14.85
C LEU A 29 -13.09 15.24 -14.54
N LEU A 30 -12.04 15.05 -15.34
CA LEU A 30 -10.77 15.76 -15.24
C LEU A 30 -10.78 17.04 -16.08
N SER A 31 -11.01 16.91 -17.39
CA SER A 31 -10.81 17.98 -18.38
C SER A 31 -11.35 17.55 -19.74
N ASP A 32 -11.88 18.51 -20.51
CA ASP A 32 -12.20 18.32 -21.93
C ASP A 32 -10.98 18.50 -22.85
N LYS A 33 -9.82 18.82 -22.28
CA LYS A 33 -8.57 19.04 -23.02
C LYS A 33 -7.74 17.76 -23.10
N ASN A 34 -6.91 17.66 -24.13
CA ASN A 34 -5.94 16.57 -24.33
C ASN A 34 -4.82 16.55 -23.28
N GLU A 35 -4.62 17.65 -22.57
CA GLU A 35 -3.66 17.74 -21.46
C GLU A 35 -4.20 18.58 -20.31
N ILE A 36 -3.79 18.24 -19.10
CA ILE A 36 -4.13 18.97 -17.87
C ILE A 36 -2.98 18.93 -16.87
N LEU A 37 -2.79 20.06 -16.16
CA LEU A 37 -1.94 20.14 -14.98
C LEU A 37 -2.77 19.84 -13.73
N ILE A 38 -2.35 18.86 -12.93
CA ILE A 38 -2.98 18.52 -11.65
C ILE A 38 -2.00 18.72 -10.50
N SER A 39 -2.52 19.16 -9.35
CA SER A 39 -1.74 19.27 -8.12
C SER A 39 -2.49 18.64 -6.95
N PHE A 40 -1.72 18.05 -6.04
CA PHE A 40 -2.20 17.57 -4.75
C PHE A 40 -1.98 18.60 -3.63
N LEU A 41 -1.34 19.74 -3.94
CA LEU A 41 -1.02 20.80 -2.98
C LEU A 41 -2.22 21.73 -2.74
N SER A 42 -2.33 22.17 -1.49
CA SER A 42 -3.26 23.21 -1.05
C SER A 42 -2.48 24.28 -0.28
N PRO A 43 -2.52 25.57 -0.67
CA PRO A 43 -3.32 26.12 -1.76
C PRO A 43 -2.86 25.65 -3.14
N THR A 44 -3.79 25.52 -4.07
CA THR A 44 -3.53 24.97 -5.41
C THR A 44 -2.74 25.98 -6.25
N PRO A 45 -1.61 25.58 -6.85
CA PRO A 45 -0.83 26.47 -7.72
C PRO A 45 -1.63 26.97 -8.92
N GLN A 46 -1.24 28.14 -9.43
CA GLN A 46 -1.91 28.75 -10.58
C GLN A 46 -1.84 27.84 -11.81
N HIS A 47 -2.95 27.70 -12.55
CA HIS A 47 -3.11 26.81 -13.71
C HIS A 47 -3.18 25.31 -13.41
N TYR A 48 -3.06 24.89 -12.15
CA TYR A 48 -3.25 23.49 -11.74
C TYR A 48 -4.69 23.25 -11.28
N LYS A 49 -5.21 22.06 -11.57
CA LYS A 49 -6.46 21.56 -11.00
C LYS A 49 -6.14 20.75 -9.74
N TYR A 50 -6.78 21.10 -8.63
CA TYR A 50 -6.66 20.33 -7.39
C TYR A 50 -7.34 18.97 -7.53
N ILE A 51 -6.63 17.89 -7.24
CA ILE A 51 -7.20 16.54 -7.16
C ILE A 51 -7.06 16.05 -5.74
N GLY A 52 -8.18 16.01 -5.02
CA GLY A 52 -8.25 15.47 -3.66
C GLY A 52 -8.86 14.06 -3.62
N ARG A 53 -8.91 13.49 -2.41
CA ARG A 53 -9.55 12.19 -2.14
C ARG A 53 -11.02 12.15 -2.54
N ASN A 54 -11.73 13.26 -2.37
CA ASN A 54 -13.17 13.37 -2.64
C ASN A 54 -13.46 13.93 -4.05
N HIS A 55 -12.44 14.06 -4.91
CA HIS A 55 -12.66 14.54 -6.25
C HIS A 55 -13.37 13.44 -7.08
N PRO A 56 -14.43 13.74 -7.88
CA PRO A 56 -15.17 12.73 -8.64
C PRO A 56 -14.29 11.84 -9.53
N PHE A 57 -13.29 12.43 -10.21
CA PHE A 57 -12.28 11.66 -10.94
C PHE A 57 -11.60 10.58 -10.08
N THR A 58 -11.21 10.90 -8.84
CA THR A 58 -10.54 9.94 -7.93
C THR A 58 -11.46 8.77 -7.64
N GLU A 59 -12.73 9.04 -7.31
CA GLU A 59 -13.74 8.01 -7.02
C GLU A 59 -13.98 7.10 -8.22
N HIS A 60 -14.22 7.69 -9.40
CA HIS A 60 -14.47 6.93 -10.63
C HIS A 60 -13.24 6.13 -11.08
N LEU A 61 -12.03 6.69 -10.93
CA LEU A 61 -10.80 5.96 -11.19
C LEU A 61 -10.65 4.75 -10.26
N SER A 62 -10.96 4.91 -8.97
CA SER A 62 -10.94 3.80 -8.01
C SER A 62 -11.94 2.70 -8.38
N GLN A 63 -13.17 3.07 -8.74
CA GLN A 63 -14.19 2.13 -9.20
C GLN A 63 -13.74 1.39 -10.47
N PHE A 64 -13.15 2.11 -11.43
CA PHE A 64 -12.59 1.52 -12.64
C PHE A 64 -11.51 0.49 -12.31
N ILE A 65 -10.53 0.84 -11.47
CA ILE A 65 -9.45 -0.06 -11.06
C ILE A 65 -9.99 -1.35 -10.43
N ILE A 66 -10.95 -1.22 -9.50
CA ILE A 66 -11.57 -2.36 -8.83
C ILE A 66 -12.32 -3.24 -9.82
N ASN A 67 -13.14 -2.63 -10.69
CA ASN A 67 -13.90 -3.37 -11.69
C ASN A 67 -12.99 -4.07 -12.69
N SER A 68 -11.90 -3.45 -13.14
CA SER A 68 -10.93 -4.08 -14.03
C SER A 68 -10.30 -5.32 -13.40
N ALA A 69 -9.95 -5.24 -12.11
CA ALA A 69 -9.39 -6.37 -11.37
C ALA A 69 -10.41 -7.50 -11.15
N LEU A 70 -11.65 -7.17 -10.75
CA LEU A 70 -12.71 -8.16 -10.53
C LEU A 70 -13.11 -8.91 -11.81
N ASN A 71 -13.09 -8.22 -12.96
CA ASN A 71 -13.40 -8.82 -14.26
C ASN A 71 -12.19 -9.52 -14.91
N GLY A 72 -11.02 -9.53 -14.27
CA GLY A 72 -9.81 -10.17 -14.79
C GLY A 72 -9.32 -9.58 -16.12
N LEU A 73 -9.49 -8.27 -16.32
CA LEU A 73 -8.97 -7.60 -17.51
C LEU A 73 -7.44 -7.67 -17.54
N ALA A 74 -6.85 -7.80 -18.73
CA ALA A 74 -5.40 -7.73 -18.88
C ALA A 74 -4.84 -6.42 -18.30
N ASN A 75 -3.68 -6.49 -17.63
CA ASN A 75 -3.03 -5.37 -16.96
C ASN A 75 -3.88 -4.67 -15.87
N SER A 76 -4.80 -5.40 -15.25
CA SER A 76 -5.53 -4.90 -14.09
C SER A 76 -4.61 -4.71 -12.87
N ALA A 77 -5.02 -3.86 -11.92
CA ALA A 77 -4.30 -3.74 -10.66
C ALA A 77 -4.27 -5.08 -9.92
N ALA A 78 -3.08 -5.48 -9.49
CA ALA A 78 -2.84 -6.69 -8.72
C ALA A 78 -2.36 -6.34 -7.30
N ARG A 79 -2.57 -7.28 -6.37
CA ARG A 79 -2.04 -7.22 -5.00
C ARG A 79 -0.72 -7.98 -4.85
N ALA A 80 -0.28 -8.66 -5.89
CA ALA A 80 0.99 -9.37 -5.94
C ALA A 80 1.84 -8.82 -7.07
N ALA A 81 3.14 -8.68 -6.85
CA ALA A 81 4.10 -8.37 -7.89
C ALA A 81 5.38 -9.18 -7.68
N VAL A 82 5.95 -9.68 -8.79
CA VAL A 82 7.28 -10.28 -8.82
C VAL A 82 8.08 -9.57 -9.90
N LEU A 83 9.24 -9.03 -9.55
CA LEU A 83 10.09 -8.28 -10.51
C LEU A 83 11.57 -8.42 -10.18
N ARG A 84 12.41 -8.30 -11.21
CA ARG A 84 13.87 -8.15 -11.07
C ARG A 84 14.25 -6.67 -11.07
N SER A 85 15.21 -6.30 -10.25
CA SER A 85 15.68 -4.92 -10.11
C SER A 85 17.18 -4.88 -9.80
N GLU A 86 17.92 -4.00 -10.48
CA GLU A 86 19.35 -3.75 -10.24
C GLU A 86 19.68 -3.36 -8.79
N ASN A 87 18.74 -2.68 -8.11
CA ASN A 87 18.91 -2.21 -6.73
C ASN A 87 18.68 -3.30 -5.67
N ILE A 88 18.64 -4.57 -6.05
CA ILE A 88 18.33 -5.69 -5.17
C ILE A 88 19.49 -6.69 -5.24
N GLU A 89 20.19 -6.88 -4.13
CA GLU A 89 21.32 -7.82 -4.05
C GLU A 89 20.87 -9.24 -3.69
N ARG A 90 19.74 -9.36 -2.98
CA ARG A 90 19.18 -10.62 -2.48
C ARG A 90 17.67 -10.60 -2.64
N LYS A 91 17.06 -11.77 -2.90
CA LYS A 91 15.59 -11.92 -2.91
C LYS A 91 15.00 -11.22 -1.69
N THR A 92 14.09 -10.30 -1.91
CA THR A 92 13.46 -9.51 -0.86
C THR A 92 11.97 -9.60 -1.01
N VAL A 93 11.26 -9.89 0.08
CA VAL A 93 9.80 -10.04 0.09
C VAL A 93 9.23 -8.96 0.98
N LEU A 94 8.36 -8.12 0.43
CA LEU A 94 7.66 -7.06 1.14
C LEU A 94 6.17 -7.36 1.20
N PHE A 95 5.57 -7.14 2.37
CA PHE A 95 4.16 -7.29 2.65
C PHE A 95 3.56 -5.95 3.04
N GLN A 96 2.44 -5.61 2.40
CA GLN A 96 1.55 -4.57 2.89
C GLN A 96 0.49 -5.22 3.77
N PHE A 97 0.63 -5.08 5.08
CA PHE A 97 -0.37 -5.54 6.04
C PHE A 97 -1.36 -4.44 6.38
N ARG A 98 -2.56 -4.86 6.79
CA ARG A 98 -3.49 -4.07 7.57
C ARG A 98 -3.51 -4.58 9.01
N VAL A 99 -3.04 -3.72 9.91
CA VAL A 99 -3.15 -3.91 11.35
C VAL A 99 -4.46 -3.28 11.79
N ARG A 100 -5.30 -4.04 12.49
CA ARG A 100 -6.53 -3.53 13.11
C ARG A 100 -6.34 -3.60 14.62
N ASN A 101 -6.71 -2.55 15.33
CA ASN A 101 -6.64 -2.49 16.78
C ASN A 101 -8.00 -2.08 17.34
N VAL A 102 -8.51 -2.80 18.33
CA VAL A 102 -9.73 -2.43 19.03
C VAL A 102 -9.36 -1.53 20.21
N ILE A 103 -9.91 -0.33 20.25
CA ILE A 103 -9.73 0.66 21.30
C ILE A 103 -11.05 0.76 22.07
N ALA A 104 -11.08 0.27 23.31
CA ALA A 104 -12.26 0.33 24.16
C ALA A 104 -12.36 1.65 24.94
N GLU A 105 -13.48 2.38 24.80
CA GLU A 105 -13.78 3.59 25.58
C GLU A 105 -14.59 3.27 26.85
N GLN A 106 -13.95 3.40 28.02
CA GLN A 106 -14.57 3.01 29.30
C GLN A 106 -15.82 3.81 29.68
N ARG A 107 -15.95 5.07 29.23
CA ARG A 107 -17.08 5.93 29.61
C ARG A 107 -18.33 5.70 28.78
N SER A 108 -18.18 5.26 27.54
CA SER A 108 -19.28 5.14 26.58
C SER A 108 -19.63 3.68 26.24
N ASN A 109 -18.83 2.72 26.72
CA ASN A 109 -18.90 1.30 26.35
C ASN A 109 -18.89 1.11 24.81
N LYS A 110 -18.16 1.98 24.11
CA LYS A 110 -17.98 1.93 22.66
C LYS A 110 -16.60 1.40 22.35
N ASP A 111 -16.56 0.44 21.45
CA ASP A 111 -15.34 -0.06 20.84
C ASP A 111 -15.12 0.66 19.52
N ILE A 112 -13.91 1.18 19.33
CA ILE A 112 -13.47 1.84 18.11
C ILE A 112 -12.39 0.98 17.48
N VAL A 113 -12.50 0.67 16.19
CA VAL A 113 -11.43 -0.02 15.46
C VAL A 113 -10.54 1.02 14.80
N ALA A 114 -9.26 1.01 15.13
CA ALA A 114 -8.22 1.76 14.45
C ALA A 114 -7.51 0.87 13.44
N GLU A 115 -7.38 1.34 12.19
CA GLU A 115 -6.64 0.63 11.14
C GLU A 115 -5.30 1.34 10.88
N GLU A 116 -4.21 0.57 10.78
CA GLU A 116 -2.89 1.03 10.35
C GLU A 116 -2.43 0.20 9.14
N MET A 117 -1.90 0.89 8.12
CA MET A 117 -1.16 0.25 7.03
C MET A 117 0.29 0.06 7.46
N TRP A 118 0.73 -1.20 7.53
CA TRP A 118 2.08 -1.56 7.93
C TRP A 118 2.81 -2.25 6.79
N LEU A 119 3.88 -1.61 6.31
CA LEU A 119 4.77 -2.20 5.33
C LEU A 119 5.91 -2.89 6.10
N TRP A 120 6.18 -4.14 5.76
CA TRP A 120 7.14 -5.00 6.46
C TRP A 120 7.70 -6.01 5.47
N GLY A 121 8.87 -6.58 5.71
CA GLY A 121 9.41 -7.60 4.83
C GLY A 121 10.60 -8.34 5.38
N TYR A 122 11.27 -9.11 4.52
CA TYR A 122 12.54 -9.78 4.82
C TYR A 122 13.40 -9.97 3.59
N GLU A 123 14.69 -10.16 3.82
CA GLU A 123 15.66 -10.56 2.80
C GLU A 123 16.02 -12.05 2.91
N GLY A 124 16.17 -12.73 1.77
CA GLY A 124 16.49 -14.14 1.70
C GLY A 124 15.29 -15.04 1.93
N GLY A 125 15.49 -16.10 2.72
CA GLY A 125 14.41 -16.96 3.18
C GLY A 125 13.81 -16.46 4.48
N MET A 126 12.54 -16.79 4.74
CA MET A 126 11.87 -16.45 6.00
C MET A 126 12.65 -16.97 7.24
N SER A 127 13.31 -18.13 7.11
CA SER A 127 14.16 -18.73 8.14
C SER A 127 15.44 -17.95 8.48
N ASP A 128 15.85 -17.00 7.63
CA ASP A 128 17.07 -16.21 7.83
C ASP A 128 16.89 -15.11 8.89
N ASN A 129 15.63 -14.82 9.30
CA ASN A 129 15.26 -13.79 10.27
C ASN A 129 15.83 -12.39 9.97
N ARG A 130 16.00 -12.06 8.68
CA ARG A 130 16.46 -10.75 8.22
C ARG A 130 15.30 -9.83 7.91
N PHE A 131 14.59 -9.40 8.96
CA PHE A 131 13.41 -8.54 8.82
C PHE A 131 13.76 -7.11 8.43
N ILE A 132 12.89 -6.53 7.61
CA ILE A 132 12.96 -5.16 7.11
C ILE A 132 11.82 -4.37 7.74
N GLY A 133 12.17 -3.30 8.45
CA GLY A 133 11.19 -2.37 9.02
C GLY A 133 10.52 -1.49 7.96
N LYS A 134 9.47 -0.78 8.38
CA LYS A 134 8.62 0.04 7.49
C LYS A 134 9.38 1.05 6.64
N GLU A 135 10.34 1.76 7.21
CA GLU A 135 11.06 2.83 6.50
C GLU A 135 11.91 2.28 5.36
N ASP A 136 12.66 1.21 5.60
CA ASP A 136 13.53 0.61 4.58
C ASP A 136 12.72 -0.18 3.56
N ALA A 137 11.65 -0.87 3.99
CA ALA A 137 10.71 -1.51 3.07
C ALA A 137 10.04 -0.46 2.15
N PHE A 138 9.72 0.72 2.69
CA PHE A 138 9.15 1.82 1.90
C PHE A 138 10.16 2.35 0.88
N LYS A 139 11.42 2.58 1.29
CA LYS A 139 12.49 2.99 0.37
C LYS A 139 12.63 1.98 -0.76
N LEU A 140 12.76 0.69 -0.43
CA LEU A 140 12.89 -0.40 -1.42
C LEU A 140 11.71 -0.41 -2.39
N LEU A 141 10.48 -0.34 -1.90
CA LEU A 141 9.28 -0.35 -2.75
C LEU A 141 9.23 0.87 -3.69
N MET A 142 9.70 2.04 -3.25
CA MET A 142 9.72 3.26 -4.07
C MET A 142 10.88 3.29 -5.08
N THR A 143 12.00 2.63 -4.78
CA THR A 143 13.21 2.62 -5.63
C THR A 143 13.29 1.41 -6.56
N ALA A 144 12.54 0.34 -6.27
CA ALA A 144 12.51 -0.85 -7.10
C ALA A 144 11.95 -0.53 -8.49
N LYS A 145 12.75 -0.79 -9.53
CA LYS A 145 12.35 -0.64 -10.93
C LYS A 145 12.53 -1.98 -11.62
N ALA A 146 11.53 -2.40 -12.37
CA ALA A 146 11.64 -3.60 -13.18
C ALA A 146 12.68 -3.37 -14.27
N THR A 147 13.80 -4.09 -14.21
CA THR A 147 14.88 -4.01 -15.20
C THR A 147 14.79 -5.10 -16.26
N GLN A 148 14.08 -6.19 -15.95
CA GLN A 148 13.89 -7.33 -16.85
C GLN A 148 12.44 -7.85 -16.79
N ASN A 149 11.92 -8.27 -17.95
CA ASN A 149 10.65 -8.97 -18.01
C ASN A 149 10.79 -10.38 -17.43
N LEU A 150 9.84 -10.76 -16.58
CA LEU A 150 9.69 -12.11 -16.06
C LEU A 150 8.50 -12.78 -16.74
N GLU A 151 8.69 -14.02 -17.19
CA GLU A 151 7.59 -14.83 -17.71
C GLU A 151 6.62 -15.20 -16.58
N LEU A 152 5.34 -15.31 -16.91
CA LEU A 152 4.29 -15.59 -15.91
C LEU A 152 4.55 -16.85 -15.06
N PRO A 153 5.05 -17.98 -15.61
CA PRO A 153 5.36 -19.16 -14.80
C PRO A 153 6.43 -18.90 -13.73
N GLU A 154 7.43 -18.07 -14.02
CA GLU A 154 8.47 -17.71 -13.04
C GLU A 154 7.88 -16.82 -11.94
N GLN A 155 7.06 -15.84 -12.31
CA GLN A 155 6.36 -14.99 -11.32
C GLN A 155 5.46 -15.84 -10.40
N GLN A 156 4.72 -16.79 -10.98
CA GLN A 156 3.85 -17.70 -10.22
C GLN A 156 4.66 -18.59 -9.28
N TYR A 157 5.77 -19.15 -9.74
CA TYR A 157 6.66 -19.97 -8.90
C TYR A 157 7.13 -19.21 -7.65
N TRP A 158 7.69 -18.01 -7.81
CA TRP A 158 8.17 -17.22 -6.68
C TRP A 158 7.05 -16.82 -5.73
N LEU A 159 5.88 -16.45 -6.27
CA LEU A 159 4.71 -16.13 -5.46
C LEU A 159 4.23 -17.34 -4.67
N GLU A 160 4.13 -18.51 -5.29
CA GLU A 160 3.67 -19.73 -4.63
C GLU A 160 4.58 -20.14 -3.48
N GLN A 161 5.90 -20.02 -3.64
CA GLN A 161 6.86 -20.28 -2.57
C GLN A 161 6.62 -19.43 -1.32
N GLU A 162 6.35 -18.13 -1.49
CA GLU A 162 6.05 -17.26 -0.33
C GLU A 162 4.62 -17.49 0.19
N MET A 163 3.68 -17.90 -0.67
CA MET A 163 2.32 -18.17 -0.26
C MET A 163 2.18 -19.46 0.57
N GLU A 164 3.14 -20.38 0.54
CA GLU A 164 3.10 -21.61 1.34
C GLU A 164 2.97 -21.29 2.84
N TRP A 165 3.87 -20.47 3.39
CA TRP A 165 3.84 -20.13 4.81
C TRP A 165 2.72 -19.12 5.15
N VAL A 166 2.35 -18.26 4.20
CA VAL A 166 1.24 -17.30 4.39
C VAL A 166 -0.11 -18.01 4.52
N LYS A 167 -0.30 -19.14 3.81
CA LYS A 167 -1.52 -19.94 3.88
C LYS A 167 -1.58 -20.84 5.11
N ASP A 168 -0.45 -21.16 5.72
CA ASP A 168 -0.41 -21.86 7.01
C ASP A 168 -0.68 -20.85 8.13
N GLU A 169 -1.93 -20.79 8.61
CA GLU A 169 -2.33 -19.82 9.65
C GLU A 169 -1.47 -19.90 10.91
N LYS A 170 -1.01 -21.10 11.29
CA LYS A 170 -0.21 -21.27 12.50
C LYS A 170 1.16 -20.60 12.32
N VAL A 171 1.82 -20.90 11.20
CA VAL A 171 3.13 -20.31 10.85
C VAL A 171 2.99 -18.80 10.64
N PHE A 172 1.94 -18.37 9.93
CA PHE A 172 1.66 -16.96 9.69
C PHE A 172 1.51 -16.17 11.00
N ARG A 173 0.72 -16.69 11.95
CA ARG A 173 0.53 -16.07 13.28
C ARG A 173 1.82 -16.04 14.09
N GLU A 174 2.57 -17.14 14.12
CA GLU A 174 3.85 -17.22 14.84
C GLU A 174 4.84 -16.14 14.39
N ILE A 175 4.84 -15.85 13.08
CA ILE A 175 5.71 -14.85 12.47
C ILE A 175 5.18 -13.42 12.66
N THR A 176 3.88 -13.21 12.43
CA THR A 176 3.33 -11.87 12.23
C THR A 176 2.59 -11.29 13.44
N ASP A 177 2.06 -12.12 14.33
CA ASP A 177 1.38 -11.64 15.54
C ASP A 177 2.32 -10.80 16.43
N PRO A 178 3.62 -11.14 16.63
CA PRO A 178 4.54 -10.29 17.37
C PRO A 178 4.66 -8.87 16.80
N VAL A 179 4.68 -8.74 15.46
CA VAL A 179 4.69 -7.44 14.78
C VAL A 179 3.40 -6.67 15.06
N ALA A 180 2.24 -7.34 15.00
CA ALA A 180 0.95 -6.70 15.30
C ALA A 180 0.88 -6.19 16.75
N PHE A 181 1.42 -6.96 17.72
CA PHE A 181 1.51 -6.53 19.12
C PHE A 181 2.43 -5.33 19.29
N GLU A 182 3.62 -5.32 18.68
CA GLU A 182 4.52 -4.16 18.67
C GLU A 182 3.81 -2.91 18.13
N ARG A 183 3.02 -3.05 17.04
CA ARG A 183 2.24 -1.94 16.49
C ARG A 183 1.14 -1.47 17.41
N CYS A 184 0.45 -2.39 18.08
CA CYS A 184 -0.55 -2.06 19.09
C CYS A 184 0.07 -1.22 20.23
N GLU A 185 1.23 -1.62 20.76
CA GLU A 185 1.94 -0.87 21.81
C GLU A 185 2.31 0.54 21.36
N HIS A 186 2.85 0.70 20.16
CA HIS A 186 3.15 2.01 19.59
C HIS A 186 1.92 2.91 19.44
N LEU A 187 0.78 2.33 19.06
CA LEU A 187 -0.49 3.06 18.97
C LEU A 187 -0.91 3.55 20.37
N VAL A 188 -0.84 2.69 21.38
CA VAL A 188 -1.13 3.03 22.79
C VAL A 188 -0.22 4.17 23.27
N GLU A 189 1.07 4.11 22.99
CA GLU A 189 2.04 5.14 23.39
C GLU A 189 1.76 6.49 22.73
N SER A 190 1.47 6.49 21.42
CA SER A 190 1.12 7.70 20.67
C SER A 190 -0.13 8.37 21.25
N HIS A 191 -1.17 7.58 21.52
CA HIS A 191 -2.38 8.06 22.18
C HIS A 191 -2.10 8.56 23.61
N THR A 192 -1.27 7.86 24.38
CA THR A 192 -0.93 8.26 25.76
C THR A 192 -0.15 9.57 25.79
N ARG A 193 0.80 9.78 24.87
CA ARG A 193 1.54 11.05 24.71
C ARG A 193 0.62 12.19 24.33
N PHE A 194 -0.27 11.98 23.36
CA PHE A 194 -1.28 12.98 22.97
C PHE A 194 -2.20 13.35 24.14
N ARG A 195 -2.53 12.39 25.01
CA ARG A 195 -3.36 12.63 26.21
C ARG A 195 -2.67 13.44 27.31
N LYS A 196 -1.34 13.39 27.47
CA LYS A 196 -0.65 14.32 28.39
C LYS A 196 -0.84 15.78 28.00
N LEU A 197 -1.18 16.04 26.73
CA LEU A 197 -1.43 17.38 26.17
C LEU A 197 -2.92 17.76 26.17
N VAL A 198 -3.84 16.78 26.26
CA VAL A 198 -5.29 17.01 26.14
C VAL A 198 -6.04 16.21 27.22
N ASN A 199 -6.69 16.91 28.16
CA ASN A 199 -7.47 16.34 29.27
C ASN A 199 -8.73 15.55 28.79
N GLY A 200 -8.54 14.35 28.22
CA GLY A 200 -9.61 13.52 27.63
C GLY A 200 -9.62 12.05 28.08
N SER A 201 -10.82 11.44 27.97
CA SER A 201 -11.32 10.12 28.45
C SER A 201 -10.31 8.97 28.60
N ARG A 202 -10.54 8.07 29.58
CA ARG A 202 -9.75 6.83 29.78
C ARG A 202 -10.17 5.75 28.78
N TYR A 203 -9.41 5.58 27.70
CA TYR A 203 -9.37 4.34 26.91
C TYR A 203 -8.37 3.40 27.59
N LYS A 204 -8.70 2.10 27.75
CA LYS A 204 -7.90 1.22 28.66
C LYS A 204 -7.45 -0.09 28.04
N VAL A 205 -8.04 -0.55 26.94
CA VAL A 205 -7.60 -1.77 26.27
C VAL A 205 -7.45 -1.47 24.79
N VAL A 206 -6.22 -1.63 24.29
CA VAL A 206 -5.92 -1.67 22.87
C VAL A 206 -5.37 -3.07 22.61
N GLU A 207 -6.06 -3.81 21.76
CA GLU A 207 -5.66 -5.17 21.38
C GLU A 207 -5.66 -5.28 19.86
N PRO A 208 -4.64 -5.91 19.26
CA PRO A 208 -4.65 -6.17 17.83
C PRO A 208 -5.69 -7.24 17.49
N VAL A 209 -6.39 -7.05 16.37
CA VAL A 209 -7.22 -8.09 15.76
C VAL A 209 -6.31 -8.97 14.92
N LEU A 210 -6.24 -10.25 15.28
CA LEU A 210 -5.33 -11.24 14.69
C LEU A 210 -6.08 -12.32 13.91
N PRO A 211 -5.50 -12.85 12.80
CA PRO A 211 -4.24 -12.41 12.21
C PRO A 211 -4.40 -11.07 11.46
N MET A 212 -3.29 -10.41 11.13
CA MET A 212 -3.31 -9.23 10.27
C MET A 212 -3.80 -9.58 8.86
N ASP A 213 -4.42 -8.63 8.15
CA ASP A 213 -4.80 -8.87 6.75
C ASP A 213 -3.60 -8.62 5.84
N VAL A 214 -3.35 -9.53 4.90
CA VAL A 214 -2.40 -9.31 3.79
C VAL A 214 -3.10 -8.52 2.68
N LEU A 215 -2.72 -7.26 2.50
CA LEU A 215 -3.24 -6.41 1.42
C LEU A 215 -2.41 -6.49 0.15
N GLY A 216 -1.12 -6.80 0.27
CA GLY A 216 -0.27 -7.04 -0.90
C GLY A 216 1.06 -7.67 -0.56
N ILE A 217 1.67 -8.28 -1.58
CA ILE A 217 2.98 -8.94 -1.54
C ILE A 217 3.83 -8.51 -2.75
N TYR A 218 5.07 -8.13 -2.50
CA TYR A 218 6.02 -7.68 -3.51
C TYR A 218 7.30 -8.48 -3.38
N ILE A 219 7.63 -9.28 -4.39
CA ILE A 219 8.82 -10.12 -4.44
C ILE A 219 9.81 -9.46 -5.39
N LEU A 220 10.91 -8.99 -4.82
CA LEU A 220 11.97 -8.30 -5.50
C LEU A 220 13.15 -9.27 -5.64
N LEU A 221 13.55 -9.53 -6.87
CA LEU A 221 14.62 -10.45 -7.20
C LEU A 221 15.86 -9.68 -7.66
N PRO A 222 17.07 -10.17 -7.36
CA PRO A 222 18.30 -9.61 -7.92
C PRO A 222 18.35 -9.83 -9.44
N GLU A 223 19.20 -9.08 -10.11
CA GLU A 223 19.58 -9.42 -11.49
C GLU A 223 20.36 -10.73 -11.54
N ILE A 224 20.40 -11.35 -12.72
CA ILE A 224 21.17 -12.56 -13.01
C ILE A 224 22.47 -12.16 -13.70
#